data_AF-A0A7C4WIW9-F1
#
_entry.id   AF-A0A7C4WIW9-F1
#
_cell.length_a   1.000
_cell.length_b   1.000
_cell.length_c   1.000
_cell.angle_alpha   90.00
_cell.angle_beta   90.00
_cell.angle_gamma   90.00
#
_symmetry.space_group_name_H-M   'P 1'
#
loop_
_entity.id
_entity.type
_entity.pdbx_description
1 polymer ?
#
loop_
_entity_poly.entity_id
_entity_poly.type
_entity_poly.pdbx_seq_one_letter_code
_entity_poly.pdbx_strand_id
1 'polypeptide(L)'
;MNQISRLKHLHRSKLEICEDILKTLVRKPLKVDAIAYKISMDCVMVKWHLEFLKRNGLVEERLTEGENFYAITERGKSVFRVLSFQRKLEEQGKFIEVTGGPLETPALENKEPKEDEN
;
A
#
# COMPACT_ATOMS: atom_id res chain seq x y z
N MET A 1 -16.72 -14.98 -11.87
CA MET A 1 -15.54 -14.53 -11.11
C MET A 1 -14.28 -15.03 -11.81
N ASN A 2 -13.33 -14.14 -12.15
CA ASN A 2 -12.19 -14.40 -13.04
C ASN A 2 -11.00 -15.03 -12.28
N GLN A 3 -10.28 -15.98 -12.90
CA GLN A 3 -9.10 -16.64 -12.30
C GLN A 3 -7.96 -15.68 -11.97
N ILE A 4 -7.81 -14.60 -12.75
CA ILE A 4 -6.79 -13.56 -12.50
C ILE A 4 -7.04 -12.83 -11.17
N SER A 5 -8.31 -12.65 -10.77
CA SER A 5 -8.65 -12.06 -9.48
C SER A 5 -8.17 -12.93 -8.31
N ARG A 6 -8.21 -14.26 -8.43
CA ARG A 6 -7.77 -15.20 -7.37
C ARG A 6 -6.26 -15.15 -7.12
N LEU A 7 -5.43 -14.98 -8.14
CA LEU A 7 -3.96 -14.93 -8.00
C LEU A 7 -3.47 -13.69 -7.23
N LYS A 8 -4.18 -12.57 -7.31
CA LYS A 8 -3.88 -11.36 -6.51
C LYS A 8 -4.16 -11.54 -5.02
N HIS A 9 -5.04 -12.48 -4.63
CA HIS A 9 -5.43 -12.68 -3.24
C HIS A 9 -4.50 -13.59 -2.44
N LEU A 10 -3.79 -14.53 -3.10
CA LEU A 10 -2.84 -15.45 -2.44
C LEU A 10 -1.48 -14.82 -2.12
N HIS A 11 -1.15 -13.68 -2.75
CA HIS A 11 0.14 -13.00 -2.59
C HIS A 11 0.08 -11.72 -1.74
N ARG A 12 -1.05 -11.44 -1.08
CA ARG A 12 -1.15 -10.25 -0.23
C ARG A 12 -0.28 -10.42 1.01
N SER A 13 0.61 -9.47 1.23
CA SER A 13 1.40 -9.37 2.46
C SER A 13 0.51 -9.02 3.66
N LYS A 14 1.01 -9.29 4.87
CA LYS A 14 0.33 -8.91 6.11
C LYS A 14 0.04 -7.40 6.18
N LEU A 15 0.94 -6.57 5.63
CA LEU A 15 0.80 -5.12 5.63
C LEU A 15 -0.33 -4.67 4.69
N GLU A 16 -0.40 -5.25 3.48
CA GLU A 16 -1.48 -4.94 2.53
C GLU A 16 -2.86 -5.28 3.09
N ILE A 17 -2.98 -6.40 3.80
CA ILE A 17 -4.24 -6.79 4.46
C ILE A 17 -4.61 -5.78 5.55
N CYS A 18 -3.64 -5.37 6.36
CA CYS A 18 -3.87 -4.34 7.38
C CYS A 18 -4.29 -3.01 6.76
N GLU A 19 -3.64 -2.59 5.68
CA GLU A 19 -3.99 -1.37 4.94
C GLU A 19 -5.41 -1.46 4.36
N ASP A 20 -5.78 -2.58 3.74
CA ASP A 20 -7.13 -2.81 3.21
C ASP A 20 -8.18 -2.68 4.32
N ILE A 21 -7.94 -3.27 5.50
CA ILE A 21 -8.84 -3.15 6.66
C ILE A 21 -8.95 -1.69 7.09
N LEU A 22 -7.84 -1.00 7.31
CA LEU A 22 -7.84 0.41 7.71
C LEU A 22 -8.59 1.28 6.69
N LYS A 23 -8.35 1.05 5.39
CA LYS A 23 -9.05 1.72 4.28
C LYS A 23 -10.56 1.54 4.36
N THR A 24 -11.05 0.35 4.70
CA THR A 24 -12.48 0.10 4.85
C THR A 24 -13.10 0.87 6.02
N LEU A 25 -12.34 1.05 7.10
CA LEU A 25 -12.80 1.69 8.35
C LEU A 25 -12.69 3.22 8.33
N VAL A 26 -11.89 3.82 7.43
CA VAL A 26 -11.81 5.28 7.25
C VAL A 26 -13.17 5.90 6.93
N ARG A 27 -14.02 5.20 6.20
CA ARG A 27 -15.33 5.72 5.78
C ARG A 27 -16.36 5.69 6.89
N LYS A 28 -16.43 4.57 7.62
CA LYS A 28 -17.36 4.36 8.73
C LYS A 28 -16.96 3.12 9.55
N PRO A 29 -17.44 3.01 10.80
CA PRO A 29 -17.34 1.77 11.55
C PRO A 29 -18.06 0.61 10.85
N LEU A 30 -17.52 -0.61 10.97
CA LEU A 30 -18.05 -1.81 10.30
C LEU A 30 -17.93 -3.05 11.18
N LYS A 31 -18.85 -4.00 10.99
CA LYS A 31 -18.76 -5.35 11.57
C LYS A 31 -17.70 -6.18 10.85
N VAL A 32 -17.21 -7.22 11.51
CA VAL A 32 -16.24 -8.19 10.97
C VAL A 32 -16.69 -8.71 9.59
N ASP A 33 -17.94 -9.13 9.48
CA ASP A 33 -18.50 -9.76 8.28
C ASP A 33 -18.51 -8.80 7.08
N ALA A 34 -18.82 -7.52 7.34
CA ALA A 34 -18.80 -6.48 6.32
C ALA A 34 -17.37 -6.15 5.85
N ILE A 35 -16.38 -6.19 6.76
CA ILE A 35 -14.96 -6.02 6.43
C ILE A 35 -14.49 -7.21 5.59
N ALA A 36 -14.76 -8.43 6.05
CA ALA A 36 -14.45 -9.69 5.38
C ALA A 36 -14.99 -9.74 3.95
N TYR A 37 -16.24 -9.35 3.76
CA TYR A 37 -16.85 -9.23 2.43
C TYR A 37 -16.10 -8.23 1.55
N LYS A 38 -15.83 -7.02 2.06
CA LYS A 38 -15.15 -5.94 1.30
C LYS A 38 -13.74 -6.30 0.85
N ILE A 39 -12.99 -7.04 1.68
CA ILE A 39 -11.60 -7.40 1.39
C ILE A 39 -11.46 -8.82 0.84
N SER A 40 -12.58 -9.52 0.62
CA SER A 40 -12.65 -10.89 0.12
C SER A 40 -11.78 -11.86 0.92
N MET A 41 -12.00 -11.91 2.24
CA MET A 41 -11.24 -12.73 3.17
C MET A 41 -12.15 -13.40 4.20
N ASP A 42 -11.70 -14.53 4.75
CA ASP A 42 -12.42 -15.25 5.80
C ASP A 42 -12.53 -14.43 7.11
N CYS A 43 -13.67 -14.52 7.79
CA CYS A 43 -13.95 -13.78 9.02
C CYS A 43 -12.97 -14.11 10.16
N VAL A 44 -12.45 -15.33 10.25
CA VAL A 44 -11.46 -15.72 11.26
C VAL A 44 -10.18 -14.94 11.02
N MET A 45 -9.69 -14.90 9.78
CA MET A 45 -8.48 -14.14 9.44
C MET A 45 -8.65 -12.65 9.68
N VAL A 46 -9.81 -12.09 9.33
CA VAL A 46 -10.13 -10.68 9.62
C VAL A 46 -10.10 -10.41 11.13
N LYS A 47 -10.67 -11.29 11.97
CA LYS A 47 -10.59 -11.14 13.44
C LYS A 47 -9.17 -11.12 13.95
N TRP A 48 -8.30 -12.01 13.47
CA TRP A 48 -6.87 -12.02 13.84
C TRP A 48 -6.18 -10.69 13.51
N HIS A 49 -6.45 -10.14 12.32
CA HIS A 49 -5.90 -8.84 11.93
C HIS A 49 -6.50 -7.69 12.74
N LEU A 50 -7.81 -7.70 13.02
CA LEU A 50 -8.45 -6.68 13.85
C LEU A 50 -7.92 -6.68 15.28
N GLU A 51 -7.70 -7.85 15.87
CA GLU A 51 -7.06 -7.97 17.19
C GLU A 51 -5.63 -7.42 17.19
N PHE A 52 -4.85 -7.72 16.14
CA PHE A 52 -3.52 -7.12 15.97
C PHE A 52 -3.59 -5.59 15.86
N LEU A 53 -4.48 -5.04 15.04
CA LEU A 53 -4.66 -3.60 14.87
C LEU A 53 -5.15 -2.94 16.17
N LYS A 54 -6.04 -3.60 16.92
CA LYS A 54 -6.59 -3.14 18.20
C LYS A 54 -5.51 -3.09 19.27
N ARG A 55 -4.69 -4.14 19.40
CA ARG A 55 -3.54 -4.17 20.31
C ARG A 55 -2.53 -3.05 20.04
N ASN A 56 -2.39 -2.62 18.79
CA ASN A 56 -1.53 -1.51 18.39
C ASN A 56 -2.22 -0.13 18.45
N GLY A 57 -3.49 -0.06 18.90
CA GLY A 57 -4.24 1.17 19.02
C GLY A 57 -4.60 1.82 17.68
N LEU A 58 -4.65 1.05 16.58
CA LEU A 58 -4.98 1.54 15.25
C LEU A 58 -6.48 1.45 14.96
N VAL A 59 -7.17 0.53 15.62
CA VAL A 59 -8.62 0.38 15.59
C VAL A 59 -9.13 0.18 17.02
N GLU A 60 -10.41 0.43 17.21
CA GLU A 60 -11.13 0.20 18.45
C GLU A 60 -12.43 -0.53 18.18
N GLU A 61 -12.90 -1.28 19.17
CA GLU A 61 -14.19 -1.96 19.14
C GLU A 61 -15.23 -1.08 19.82
N ARG A 62 -16.37 -0.90 19.17
CA ARG A 62 -17.51 -0.11 19.64
C ARG A 62 -18.73 -1.00 19.72
N LEU A 63 -19.38 -0.99 20.88
CA LEU A 63 -20.64 -1.67 21.09
C LEU A 63 -21.79 -0.71 20.76
N THR A 64 -22.70 -1.11 19.88
CA THR A 64 -23.91 -0.34 19.59
C THR A 64 -25.07 -1.30 19.43
N GLU A 65 -26.13 -1.12 20.21
CA GLU A 65 -27.35 -1.95 20.16
C GLU A 65 -27.08 -3.46 20.31
N GLY A 66 -26.04 -3.82 21.08
CA GLY A 66 -25.65 -5.22 21.28
C GLY A 66 -24.77 -5.81 20.17
N GLU A 67 -24.39 -5.02 19.17
CA GLU A 67 -23.54 -5.44 18.06
C GLU A 67 -22.16 -4.80 18.14
N ASN A 68 -21.13 -5.59 17.81
CA ASN A 68 -19.74 -5.13 17.80
C ASN A 68 -19.35 -4.56 16.44
N PHE A 69 -18.92 -3.30 16.43
CA PHE A 69 -18.35 -2.62 15.28
C PHE A 69 -16.90 -2.29 15.53
N TYR A 70 -16.09 -2.25 14.48
CA TYR A 70 -14.73 -1.75 14.54
C TYR A 70 -14.68 -0.36 13.92
N ALA A 71 -13.99 0.56 14.58
CA ALA A 71 -13.74 1.91 14.10
C ALA A 71 -12.23 2.19 14.05
N ILE A 72 -11.80 3.03 13.11
CA ILE A 72 -10.40 3.47 13.05
C ILE A 72 -10.14 4.57 14.08
N THR A 73 -9.01 4.51 14.78
CA THR A 73 -8.58 5.57 15.71
C THR A 73 -7.88 6.71 14.95
N GLU A 74 -7.62 7.84 15.61
CA GLU A 74 -6.80 8.91 15.00
C GLU A 74 -5.38 8.45 14.65
N ARG A 75 -4.78 7.60 15.50
CA ARG A 75 -3.49 6.96 15.20
C ARG A 75 -3.60 6.06 13.97
N GLY A 76 -4.65 5.26 13.87
CA GLY A 76 -4.94 4.44 12.70
C GLY A 76 -5.06 5.25 11.41
N LYS A 77 -5.76 6.39 11.46
CA LYS A 77 -5.86 7.31 10.31
C LYS A 77 -4.50 7.85 9.88
N SER A 78 -3.65 8.25 10.83
CA SER A 78 -2.29 8.71 10.55
C SER A 78 -1.44 7.63 9.87
N VAL A 79 -1.48 6.40 10.40
CA VAL A 79 -0.77 5.26 9.80
C VAL A 79 -1.29 4.98 8.39
N PHE A 80 -2.61 4.93 8.20
CA PHE A 80 -3.20 4.72 6.88
C PHE A 80 -2.80 5.80 5.86
N ARG A 81 -2.72 7.08 6.26
CA ARG A 81 -2.24 8.16 5.39
C ARG A 81 -0.81 7.92 4.93
N VAL A 82 0.08 7.49 5.83
CA VAL A 82 1.49 7.19 5.49
C VAL A 82 1.56 6.01 4.52
N LEU A 83 0.89 4.90 4.82
CA LEU A 83 0.88 3.71 3.96
C LEU A 83 0.33 4.00 2.56
N SER A 84 -0.80 4.71 2.49
CA SER A 84 -1.42 5.08 1.22
C SER A 84 -0.58 6.07 0.40
N PHE A 85 0.21 6.93 1.06
CA PHE A 85 1.15 7.81 0.38
C PHE A 85 2.35 7.04 -0.18
N GLN A 86 2.95 6.14 0.61
CA GLN A 86 4.05 5.27 0.17
C GLN A 86 3.66 4.46 -1.07
N ARG A 87 2.49 3.81 -1.05
CA ARG A 87 1.97 3.05 -2.20
C ARG A 87 1.84 3.91 -3.47
N LYS A 88 1.34 5.14 -3.35
CA LYS A 88 1.24 6.07 -4.48
C LYS A 88 2.61 6.45 -5.05
N LEU A 89 3.62 6.63 -4.19
CA LEU A 89 4.99 6.90 -4.64
C LEU A 89 5.58 5.70 -5.38
N GLU A 90 5.37 4.47 -4.89
CA GLU A 90 5.82 3.26 -5.57
C GLU A 90 5.18 3.08 -6.96
N GLU A 91 3.89 3.44 -7.10
CA GLU A 91 3.20 3.44 -8.39
C GLU A 91 3.81 4.44 -9.38
N GLN A 92 4.24 5.61 -8.90
CA GLN A 92 4.87 6.65 -9.72
C GLN A 92 6.35 6.37 -10.01
N GLY A 93 7.09 5.79 -9.07
CA GLY A 93 8.50 5.46 -9.22
C GLY A 93 8.76 4.39 -10.30
N LYS A 94 7.82 3.48 -10.52
CA LYS A 94 7.86 2.51 -11.62
C LYS A 94 7.84 3.15 -13.01
N PHE A 95 7.41 4.42 -13.12
CA PHE A 95 7.43 5.16 -14.37
C PHE A 95 8.85 5.67 -14.72
N ILE A 96 9.72 5.85 -13.73
CA ILE A 96 11.06 6.41 -13.90
C ILE A 96 12.04 5.35 -14.45
N GLU A 97 11.88 4.08 -14.09
CA GLU A 97 12.74 2.99 -14.60
C GLU A 97 12.55 2.70 -16.10
N VAL A 98 11.45 3.17 -16.73
CA VAL A 98 11.16 2.91 -18.15
C VAL A 98 11.87 3.88 -19.12
N THR A 99 12.53 4.92 -18.61
CA THR A 99 13.27 5.89 -19.48
C THR A 99 14.79 5.84 -19.34
N GLY A 100 15.33 4.88 -18.59
CA GLY A 100 16.78 4.61 -18.52
C GLY A 100 17.30 3.80 -19.72
N GLY A 101 17.13 4.31 -20.94
CA GLY A 101 18.00 3.89 -22.06
C GLY A 101 19.44 4.35 -21.79
N PRO A 102 20.48 3.67 -22.30
CA PRO A 102 21.86 4.06 -22.08
C PRO A 102 22.07 5.54 -22.45
N LEU A 103 22.65 6.30 -21.53
CA LEU A 103 23.12 7.64 -21.80
C LEU A 103 24.23 7.52 -22.87
N GLU A 104 23.89 7.79 -24.12
CA GLU A 104 24.90 8.10 -25.13
C GLU A 104 25.52 9.42 -24.71
N THR A 105 26.66 9.35 -24.02
CA THR A 105 27.52 10.51 -23.81
C THR A 105 28.02 10.96 -25.18
N PRO A 106 27.76 12.20 -25.62
CA PRO A 106 28.34 12.68 -26.85
C PRO A 106 29.86 12.65 -26.69
N ALA A 107 30.52 11.95 -27.61
CA ALA A 107 31.95 11.84 -27.69
C ALA A 107 32.58 13.25 -27.68
N LEU A 108 33.47 13.49 -26.72
CA LEU A 108 34.36 14.63 -26.76
C LEU A 108 35.34 14.38 -27.92
N GLU A 109 35.11 15.08 -29.03
CA GLU A 109 36.02 15.13 -30.15
C GLU A 109 37.30 15.84 -29.69
N ASN A 110 38.35 15.05 -29.48
CA ASN A 110 39.69 15.55 -29.22
C ASN A 110 40.15 16.36 -30.44
N LYS A 111 40.23 17.68 -30.31
CA LYS A 111 41.06 18.49 -31.20
C LYS A 111 42.48 18.48 -30.67
N GLU A 112 43.33 17.69 -31.33
CA GLU A 112 44.78 17.74 -31.16
C GLU A 112 45.28 19.18 -31.41
N PRO A 113 46.18 19.73 -30.57
CA PRO A 113 46.83 21.00 -30.85
C PRO A 113 47.84 20.79 -31.99
N LYS A 114 47.77 21.61 -33.04
CA LYS A 114 48.87 21.72 -33.99
C LYS A 114 49.99 22.52 -33.33
N GLU A 115 51.11 21.85 -33.11
CA GLU A 115 52.38 22.46 -32.75
C GLU A 115 52.87 23.27 -33.96
N ASP A 116 53.04 24.57 -33.75
CA ASP A 116 53.79 25.44 -34.64
C ASP A 116 55.28 25.19 -34.41
N GLU A 117 56.01 24.67 -35.40
CA GLU A 117 57.45 24.85 -35.42
C GLU A 117 58.05 24.84 -36.85
N ASN A 118 58.50 26.05 -37.22
CA ASN A 118 59.53 26.45 -38.19
C ASN A 118 59.26 26.35 -39.70
#